data_AF-A0AAD8MUX6-F1
#
_entry.id   AF-A0AAD8MUX6-F1
#
_cell.length_a   1.000
_cell.length_b   1.000
_cell.length_c   1.000
_cell.angle_alpha   90.00
_cell.angle_beta   90.00
_cell.angle_gamma   90.00
#
_symmetry.space_group_name_H-M   'P 1'
#
loop_
_entity.id
_entity.type
_entity.pdbx_description
1 polymer ?
#
loop_
_entity_poly.entity_id
_entity_poly.type
_entity_poly.pdbx_seq_one_letter_code
_entity_poly.pdbx_strand_id
1 'polypeptide(L)'
;MTSPSGQYPIPNANDQTSQYNFDSLYLEDNKEFLVVTRNSLDLLLSILDSGAELALVKEDLTVSMLEKCEQSLHVVQRIGETTIDEEAMLFEALSLHDELRQVILRCDELEASLVSGGQLTKVSDGSA
;
A
#
# COMPACT_ATOMS: atom_id res chain seq x y z
N MET A 1 -52.51 -7.47 10.42
CA MET A 1 -51.23 -7.05 9.81
C MET A 1 -50.80 -5.78 10.53
N THR A 2 -49.92 -5.90 11.53
CA THR A 2 -49.44 -4.77 12.33
C THR A 2 -48.11 -4.29 11.75
N SER A 3 -48.08 -3.10 11.17
CA SER A 3 -46.83 -2.41 10.82
C SER A 3 -46.02 -2.17 12.09
N PRO A 4 -44.69 -2.36 12.10
CA PRO A 4 -43.90 -2.03 13.27
C PRO A 4 -43.77 -0.50 13.35
N SER A 5 -44.24 0.08 14.45
CA SER A 5 -43.91 1.45 14.86
C SER A 5 -42.42 1.50 15.24
N GLY A 6 -41.56 1.49 14.22
CA GLY A 6 -40.12 1.67 14.37
C GLY A 6 -39.77 3.14 14.19
N GLN A 7 -40.01 3.96 15.22
CA GLN A 7 -39.32 5.25 15.31
C GLN A 7 -37.85 4.92 15.55
N TYR A 8 -37.05 4.99 14.48
CA TYR A 8 -35.60 4.95 14.60
C TYR A 8 -35.18 6.10 15.53
N PRO A 9 -34.29 5.86 16.51
CA PRO A 9 -33.72 6.93 17.31
C PRO A 9 -33.14 7.99 16.37
N ILE A 10 -33.74 9.18 16.34
CA ILE A 10 -33.17 10.33 15.64
C ILE A 10 -31.98 10.78 16.51
N PRO A 11 -30.73 10.76 16.01
CA PRO A 11 -29.59 11.24 16.77
C PRO A 11 -29.85 12.68 17.21
N ASN A 12 -29.64 12.96 18.50
CA ASN A 12 -29.81 14.31 19.03
C ASN A 12 -28.80 15.23 18.35
N ALA A 13 -29.19 16.46 17.98
CA ALA A 13 -28.32 17.41 17.29
C ALA A 13 -27.00 17.77 18.03
N ASN A 14 -26.84 17.34 19.29
CA ASN A 14 -25.59 17.45 20.05
C ASN A 14 -24.52 16.40 19.65
N ASP A 15 -24.92 15.30 18.99
CA ASP A 15 -24.02 14.26 18.45
C ASP A 15 -23.33 14.66 17.14
N GLN A 16 -23.70 15.79 16.53
CA GLN A 16 -22.98 16.27 15.35
C GLN A 16 -21.53 16.62 15.70
N THR A 17 -21.28 17.19 16.89
CA THR A 17 -19.94 17.56 17.32
C THR A 17 -19.01 16.35 17.53
N SER A 18 -19.53 15.21 17.99
CA SER A 18 -18.75 13.98 18.14
C SER A 18 -18.47 13.32 16.80
N GLN A 19 -19.43 13.36 15.87
CA GLN A 19 -19.26 12.83 14.52
C GLN A 19 -18.27 13.63 13.68
N TYR A 20 -18.34 14.97 13.70
CA TYR A 20 -17.35 15.83 13.03
C TYR A 20 -15.92 15.64 13.58
N ASN A 21 -15.77 15.42 14.88
CA ASN A 21 -14.45 15.11 15.46
C ASN A 21 -13.94 13.73 15.03
N PHE A 22 -14.82 12.73 14.93
CA PHE A 22 -14.45 11.39 14.46
C PHE A 22 -14.03 11.41 12.98
N ASP A 23 -14.80 12.08 12.12
CA ASP A 23 -14.50 12.20 10.69
C ASP A 23 -13.21 13.00 10.46
N SER A 24 -12.96 14.05 11.27
CA SER A 24 -11.72 14.83 11.21
C SER A 24 -10.50 14.04 11.66
N LEU A 25 -10.61 13.20 12.70
CA LEU A 25 -9.51 12.33 13.14
C LEU A 25 -9.23 11.24 12.11
N TYR A 26 -10.28 10.62 11.57
CA TYR A 26 -10.15 9.62 10.51
C TYR A 26 -9.51 10.20 9.24
N LEU A 27 -9.86 11.44 8.88
CA LEU A 27 -9.25 12.16 7.77
C LEU A 27 -7.75 12.39 8.00
N GLU A 28 -7.37 12.84 9.19
CA GLU A 28 -5.96 13.09 9.53
C GLU A 28 -5.15 11.80 9.56
N ASP A 29 -5.70 10.71 10.13
CA ASP A 29 -5.08 9.38 10.15
C ASP A 29 -4.79 8.88 8.72
N ASN A 30 -5.73 9.09 7.79
CA ASN A 30 -5.54 8.71 6.38
C ASN A 30 -4.44 9.55 5.72
N LYS A 31 -4.38 10.86 6.00
CA LYS A 31 -3.32 11.74 5.47
C LYS A 31 -1.95 11.31 5.98
N GLU A 32 -1.82 11.05 7.28
CA GLU A 32 -0.58 10.53 7.85
C GLU A 32 -0.20 9.19 7.22
N PHE A 33 -1.17 8.29 7.03
CA PHE A 33 -0.94 7.01 6.38
C PHE A 33 -0.39 7.16 4.97
N LEU A 34 -0.95 8.05 4.15
CA LEU A 34 -0.46 8.33 2.79
C LEU A 34 0.98 8.85 2.80
N VAL A 35 1.30 9.78 3.71
CA VAL A 35 2.66 10.32 3.87
C VAL A 35 3.66 9.24 4.28
N VAL A 36 3.31 8.39 5.25
CA VAL A 36 4.18 7.29 5.70
C VAL A 36 4.39 6.28 4.58
N THR A 37 3.34 5.99 3.81
CA THR A 37 3.40 5.08 2.67
C THR A 37 4.33 5.63 1.58
N ARG A 38 4.19 6.93 1.24
CA ARG A 38 5.08 7.63 0.30
C ARG A 38 6.54 7.51 0.72
N ASN A 39 6.85 7.79 1.98
CA ASN A 39 8.22 7.73 2.50
C ASN A 39 8.79 6.29 2.43
N SER A 40 7.95 5.29 2.69
CA SER A 40 8.35 3.88 2.62
C SER A 40 8.62 3.46 1.17
N LEU A 41 7.80 3.91 0.22
CA LEU A 41 7.98 3.70 -1.21
C LEU A 41 9.25 4.37 -1.73
N ASP A 42 9.48 5.64 -1.40
CA ASP A 42 10.67 6.39 -1.80
C ASP A 42 11.96 5.73 -1.28
N LEU A 43 11.92 5.20 -0.04
CA LEU A 43 13.03 4.44 0.52
C LEU A 43 13.27 3.14 -0.27
N LEU A 44 12.23 2.38 -0.57
CA LEU A 44 12.35 1.16 -1.38
C LEU A 44 12.90 1.47 -2.78
N LEU A 45 12.40 2.52 -3.43
CA LEU A 45 12.92 2.98 -4.72
C LEU A 45 14.40 3.36 -4.64
N SER A 46 14.80 4.13 -3.62
CA SER A 46 16.20 4.49 -3.41
C SER A 46 17.10 3.28 -3.17
N ILE A 47 16.59 2.25 -2.49
CA ILE A 47 17.28 0.98 -2.28
C ILE A 47 17.49 0.30 -3.64
N LEU A 48 16.43 0.13 -4.44
CA LEU A 48 16.50 -0.50 -5.76
C LEU A 48 17.41 0.25 -6.73
N ASP A 49 17.34 1.58 -6.76
CA ASP A 49 18.11 2.43 -7.68
C ASP A 49 19.59 2.56 -7.28
N SER A 50 19.98 2.15 -6.06
CA SER A 50 21.37 2.19 -5.59
C SER A 50 22.32 1.20 -6.30
N GLY A 51 21.81 0.39 -7.25
CA GLY A 51 22.63 -0.34 -8.22
C GLY A 51 22.96 -1.80 -7.85
N ALA A 52 22.27 -2.37 -6.87
CA ALA A 52 22.42 -3.78 -6.47
C ALA A 52 21.16 -4.63 -6.75
N GLU A 53 20.36 -4.25 -7.74
CA GLU A 53 18.97 -4.70 -8.01
C GLU A 53 18.71 -6.21 -7.91
N LEU A 54 19.67 -7.07 -8.24
CA LEU A 54 19.48 -8.53 -8.15
C LEU A 54 19.78 -9.07 -6.74
N ALA A 55 20.88 -8.68 -6.10
CA ALA A 55 21.21 -9.24 -4.78
C ALA A 55 20.38 -8.61 -3.64
N LEU A 56 20.02 -7.33 -3.80
CA LEU A 56 19.39 -6.50 -2.78
C LEU A 56 17.92 -6.85 -2.53
N VAL A 57 17.22 -7.41 -3.53
CA VAL A 57 15.80 -7.83 -3.41
C VAL A 57 15.62 -8.94 -2.38
N LYS A 58 16.66 -9.73 -2.10
CA LYS A 58 16.62 -10.78 -1.06
C LYS A 58 17.12 -10.31 0.30
N GLU A 59 17.53 -9.05 0.43
CA GLU A 59 17.90 -8.50 1.73
C GLU A 59 16.66 -8.31 2.60
N ASP A 60 16.81 -8.64 3.87
CA ASP A 60 15.74 -8.60 4.89
C ASP A 60 15.03 -7.24 4.91
N LEU A 61 15.79 -6.14 4.77
CA LEU A 61 15.24 -4.80 4.71
C LEU A 61 14.37 -4.58 3.47
N THR A 62 14.82 -5.00 2.29
CA THR A 62 14.08 -4.84 1.02
C THR A 62 12.81 -5.68 1.03
N VAL A 63 12.89 -6.92 1.51
CA VAL A 63 11.73 -7.82 1.68
C VAL A 63 10.70 -7.19 2.62
N SER A 64 11.13 -6.72 3.79
CA SER A 64 10.23 -6.08 4.75
C SER A 64 9.59 -4.80 4.22
N MET A 65 10.32 -4.00 3.45
CA MET A 65 9.79 -2.81 2.80
C MET A 65 8.78 -3.16 1.70
N LEU A 66 9.04 -4.22 0.92
CA LEU A 66 8.11 -4.71 -0.10
C LEU A 66 6.79 -5.19 0.54
N GLU A 67 6.85 -6.02 1.59
CA GLU A 67 5.67 -6.47 2.32
C GLU A 67 4.84 -5.29 2.85
N LYS A 68 5.51 -4.25 3.35
CA LYS A 68 4.84 -3.00 3.77
C LYS A 68 4.16 -2.29 2.61
N CYS A 69 4.79 -2.22 1.44
CA CYS A 69 4.19 -1.64 0.24
C CYS A 69 2.95 -2.43 -0.21
N GLU A 70 2.98 -3.76 -0.17
CA GLU A 70 1.82 -4.60 -0.49
C GLU A 70 0.66 -4.38 0.49
N GLN A 71 0.94 -4.35 1.79
CA GLN A 71 -0.08 -4.05 2.79
C GLN A 71 -0.67 -2.64 2.60
N SER A 72 0.22 -1.67 2.31
CA SER A 72 -0.18 -0.29 2.10
C SER A 72 -1.03 -0.13 0.84
N LEU A 73 -0.76 -0.89 -0.23
CA LEU A 73 -1.56 -0.86 -1.46
C LEU A 73 -3.05 -1.07 -1.18
N HIS A 74 -3.40 -2.05 -0.35
CA HIS A 74 -4.79 -2.34 0.02
C HIS A 74 -5.42 -1.22 0.86
N VAL A 75 -4.65 -0.59 1.74
CA VAL A 75 -5.14 0.51 2.58
C VAL A 75 -5.32 1.78 1.74
N VAL A 76 -4.36 2.11 0.88
CA VAL A 76 -4.45 3.24 -0.06
C VAL A 76 -5.64 3.09 -1.00
N GLN A 77 -5.87 1.88 -1.53
CA GLN A 77 -7.06 1.59 -2.34
C GLN A 77 -8.34 1.90 -1.57
N ARG A 78 -8.45 1.42 -0.32
CA ARG A 78 -9.61 1.70 0.53
C ARG A 78 -9.77 3.20 0.80
N ILE A 79 -8.69 3.93 1.06
CA ILE A 79 -8.73 5.38 1.24
C ILE A 79 -9.29 6.04 -0.02
N GLY A 80 -8.81 5.66 -1.22
CA GLY A 80 -9.32 6.16 -2.49
C GLY A 80 -10.81 5.85 -2.72
N GLU A 81 -11.27 4.66 -2.33
CA GLU A 81 -12.68 4.26 -2.47
C GLU A 81 -13.62 4.97 -1.46
N THR A 82 -13.10 5.35 -0.29
CA THR A 82 -13.90 5.94 0.80
C THR A 82 -13.81 7.47 0.87
N THR A 83 -12.84 8.08 0.19
CA THR A 83 -12.69 9.54 0.11
C THR A 83 -13.71 10.13 -0.85
N ILE A 84 -14.59 11.02 -0.36
CA ILE A 84 -15.64 11.66 -1.16
C ILE A 84 -15.39 13.17 -1.30
N ASP A 85 -15.11 13.87 -0.19
CA ASP A 85 -15.14 15.34 -0.14
C ASP A 85 -13.76 16.01 -0.22
N GLU A 86 -12.67 15.24 -0.24
CA GLU A 86 -11.29 15.73 -0.19
C GLU A 86 -10.53 15.33 -1.47
N GLU A 87 -10.81 16.03 -2.57
CA GLU A 87 -10.27 15.71 -3.91
C GLU A 87 -8.74 15.61 -3.96
N ALA A 88 -8.04 16.47 -3.20
CA ALA A 88 -6.57 16.45 -3.15
C ALA A 88 -6.04 15.14 -2.56
N MET A 89 -6.66 14.65 -1.48
CA MET A 89 -6.31 13.38 -0.85
C MET A 89 -6.68 12.21 -1.76
N LEU A 90 -7.82 12.27 -2.45
CA LEU A 90 -8.21 11.25 -3.43
C LEU A 90 -7.18 11.15 -4.55
N PHE A 91 -6.76 12.29 -5.11
CA PHE A 91 -5.74 12.33 -6.15
C PHE A 91 -4.40 11.74 -5.69
N GLU A 92 -3.97 12.11 -4.47
CA GLU A 92 -2.77 11.56 -3.87
C GLU A 92 -2.87 10.05 -3.66
N ALA A 93 -3.99 9.55 -3.13
CA ALA A 93 -4.22 8.13 -2.94
C ALA A 93 -4.19 7.35 -4.26
N LEU A 94 -4.82 7.87 -5.32
CA LEU A 94 -4.82 7.22 -6.63
C LEU A 94 -3.42 7.21 -7.26
N SER A 95 -2.68 8.33 -7.22
CA SER A 95 -1.30 8.39 -7.71
C SER A 95 -0.40 7.41 -6.96
N LEU A 96 -0.49 7.41 -5.63
CA LEU A 96 0.32 6.56 -4.78
C LEU A 96 0.00 5.07 -4.97
N HIS A 97 -1.27 4.72 -5.20
CA HIS A 97 -1.69 3.36 -5.54
C HIS A 97 -1.01 2.87 -6.83
N ASP A 98 -1.01 3.69 -7.89
CA ASP A 98 -0.40 3.32 -9.16
C ASP A 98 1.12 3.18 -9.05
N GLU A 99 1.77 4.10 -8.32
CA GLU A 99 3.21 4.05 -8.03
C GLU A 99 3.58 2.79 -7.22
N LEU A 100 2.82 2.47 -6.16
CA LEU A 100 3.01 1.24 -5.37
C LEU A 100 2.89 0.00 -6.25
N ARG A 101 1.83 -0.07 -7.08
CA ARG A 101 1.59 -1.21 -7.96
C ARG A 101 2.75 -1.41 -8.93
N GLN A 102 3.28 -0.32 -9.49
CA GLN A 102 4.41 -0.36 -10.40
C GLN A 102 5.68 -0.89 -9.72
N VAL A 103 5.98 -0.42 -8.50
CA VAL A 103 7.18 -0.86 -7.78
C VAL A 103 7.09 -2.32 -7.34
N ILE A 104 5.92 -2.77 -6.89
CA ILE A 104 5.70 -4.19 -6.56
C ILE A 104 5.97 -5.06 -7.79
N LEU A 105 5.41 -4.69 -8.96
CA LEU A 105 5.68 -5.41 -10.21
C LEU A 105 7.17 -5.44 -10.58
N ARG A 106 7.88 -4.32 -10.40
CA ARG A 106 9.33 -4.26 -10.62
C ARG A 106 10.09 -5.23 -9.70
N CYS A 107 9.72 -5.33 -8.42
CA CYS A 107 10.33 -6.27 -7.49
C CYS A 107 10.08 -7.73 -7.90
N ASP A 108 8.84 -8.07 -8.29
CA ASP A 108 8.49 -9.41 -8.78
C ASP A 108 9.31 -9.81 -10.02
N GLU A 109 9.51 -8.88 -10.96
CA GLU A 109 10.32 -9.09 -12.16
C GLU A 109 11.81 -9.31 -11.84
N LEU A 110 12.34 -8.56 -10.87
CA LEU A 110 13.72 -8.71 -10.40
C LEU A 110 13.92 -10.05 -9.69
N GLU A 111 12.96 -10.47 -8.86
CA GLU A 111 12.98 -11.78 -8.21
C GLU A 111 12.91 -12.93 -9.23
N ALA A 112 12.02 -12.84 -10.23
CA ALA A 112 11.91 -13.82 -11.29
C ALA A 112 13.22 -13.94 -12.10
N SER A 113 13.89 -12.81 -12.35
CA SER A 113 15.18 -12.75 -13.06
C SER A 113 16.31 -13.44 -12.27
N LEU A 114 16.32 -13.32 -10.94
CA LEU A 114 17.24 -14.08 -10.07
C LEU A 114 17.05 -15.58 -10.17
N VAL A 115 15.79 -16.01 -10.11
CA VAL A 115 15.42 -17.44 -10.16
C VAL A 115 15.80 -18.05 -11.51
N SER A 116 15.59 -17.31 -12.61
CA SER A 116 15.95 -17.74 -13.97
C SER A 116 17.48 -17.79 -14.18
N GLY A 117 18.21 -16.78 -13.69
CA GLY A 117 19.68 -16.72 -13.81
C GLY A 117 20.43 -17.77 -12.97
N GLY A 118 19.85 -18.22 -11.85
CA GLY A 118 20.42 -19.26 -11.00
C GLY A 118 20.38 -20.68 -11.59
N GLN A 119 19.65 -20.90 -12.69
CA GLN A 119 19.46 -22.24 -13.26
C GLN A 119 20.52 -22.65 -14.29
N LEU A 120 21.42 -21.74 -14.71
CA LEU A 120 22.38 -21.97 -15.80
C LEU A 120 23.75 -22.55 -15.35
N THR A 121 23.95 -22.85 -14.07
CA THR A 121 25.24 -23.35 -13.52
C THR A 121 25.21 -24.78 -12.97
N LYS A 122 24.29 -25.63 -13.43
CA LYS A 122 24.36 -27.08 -13.21
C LYS A 122 24.12 -27.84 -14.52
N VAL A 123 25.18 -28.04 -15.30
CA VAL A 123 25.49 -29.28 -16.07
C VAL A 123 26.79 -29.03 -16.84
N SER A 124 27.89 -29.29 -16.16
CA SER A 124 29.16 -29.73 -16.75
C SER A 124 30.10 -29.99 -15.58
N ASP A 125 30.06 -31.20 -15.03
CA ASP A 125 31.29 -31.98 -14.87
C ASP A 125 31.00 -33.44 -14.50
N GLY A 126 31.79 -34.36 -15.07
CA GLY A 126 31.84 -35.79 -14.74
C GLY A 126 30.95 -36.69 -15.62
N SER A 127 31.45 -37.69 -16.37
CA SER A 127 32.73 -38.38 -16.27
C SER A 127 33.11 -38.99 -17.62
N ALA A 128 34.43 -39.00 -17.86
CA ALA A 128 35.14 -39.85 -18.82
C ALA A 128 34.90 -41.34 -18.56
#